data_AF-A0A5C3PFX1-F1
#
_entry.id   AF-A0A5C3PFX1-F1
#
_cell.length_a   1.000
_cell.length_b   1.000
_cell.length_c   1.000
_cell.angle_alpha   90.00
_cell.angle_beta   90.00
_cell.angle_gamma   90.00
#
_symmetry.space_group_name_H-M   'P 1'
#
loop_
_entity.id
_entity.type
_entity.pdbx_description
1 polymer ?
#
loop_
_entity_poly.entity_id
_entity_poly.type
_entity_poly.pdbx_seq_one_letter_code
_entity_poly.pdbx_strand_id
1 'polypeptide(L)'
;MSWFTRLILAVLHAVYRLVLVYKSLTSRLRRQPTPLDAGRTKVPSHLALSLIANTAVEEESNEKYMLNSVEKVASWCQVVGIRRLTVYDREGILANSSLEIRRRVLPSQGEDAEDSPVECDMRYPLTPPPSDDADSRPLSPHANPVVPKLSVTTIRFPSPSSKSKRRPSVSRSALKRRRAARNDEHTEESPLTLHVVSYKSGKPAIAATATTLLRDQRHRNLSTYDPDSPSIQDLNAILEVGEHGFPSPDLMIVHRKPPAGQLRSPVELGGFPPWQMRLTEIFCDPYPKATSWWAVSSSAVESSSIEEAEFRRALDEFADAEMRLGK
;
A
#
# COMPACT_ATOMS: atom_id res chain seq x y z
N MET A 1 52.87 -17.64 14.02
CA MET A 1 51.94 -17.73 12.87
C MET A 1 50.56 -17.11 13.13
N SER A 2 49.95 -17.22 14.33
CA SER A 2 48.61 -16.63 14.63
C SER A 2 48.54 -15.09 14.67
N TRP A 3 49.64 -14.39 15.01
CA TRP A 3 49.64 -12.93 15.07
C TRP A 3 49.56 -12.27 13.69
N PHE A 4 50.19 -12.87 12.67
CA PHE A 4 50.12 -12.37 11.28
C PHE A 4 48.70 -12.45 10.71
N THR A 5 47.98 -13.55 10.95
CA THR A 5 46.59 -13.68 10.47
C THR A 5 45.65 -12.70 11.17
N ARG A 6 45.84 -12.45 12.47
CA ARG A 6 45.09 -11.41 13.21
C ARG A 6 45.40 -10.00 12.69
N LEU A 7 46.66 -9.71 12.38
CA LEU A 7 47.07 -8.43 11.81
C LEU A 7 46.45 -8.22 10.42
N ILE A 8 46.51 -9.22 9.54
CA ILE A 8 45.90 -9.17 8.21
C ILE A 8 44.39 -8.95 8.31
N LEU A 9 43.71 -9.70 9.18
CA LEU A 9 42.27 -9.55 9.39
C LEU A 9 41.92 -8.15 9.96
N ALA A 10 42.71 -7.64 10.90
CA ALA A 10 42.53 -6.30 11.46
C ALA A 10 42.70 -5.21 10.39
N VAL A 11 43.71 -5.34 9.52
CA VAL A 11 43.91 -4.44 8.38
C VAL A 11 42.74 -4.52 7.40
N LEU A 12 42.25 -5.73 7.08
CA LEU A 12 41.10 -5.90 6.19
C LEU A 12 39.84 -5.24 6.77
N HIS A 13 39.58 -5.41 8.07
CA HIS A 13 38.48 -4.72 8.74
C HIS A 13 38.69 -3.20 8.79
N ALA A 14 39.91 -2.71 8.99
CA ALA A 14 40.21 -1.28 8.99
C ALA A 14 39.97 -0.66 7.61
N VAL A 15 40.44 -1.29 6.53
CA VAL A 15 40.19 -0.87 5.15
C VAL A 15 38.69 -0.92 4.84
N TYR A 16 38.01 -2.00 5.21
CA TYR A 16 36.55 -2.12 5.02
C TYR A 16 35.79 -1.00 5.74
N ARG A 17 36.15 -0.71 7.00
CA ARG A 17 35.56 0.40 7.77
C ARG A 17 35.84 1.75 7.10
N LEU A 18 37.06 1.98 6.61
CA LEU A 18 37.41 3.22 5.91
C LEU A 18 36.58 3.41 4.63
N VAL A 19 36.37 2.32 3.86
CA VAL A 19 35.48 2.33 2.69
C VAL A 19 34.04 2.65 3.10
N LEU A 20 33.53 2.07 4.19
CA LEU A 20 32.19 2.37 4.70
C LEU A 20 32.05 3.83 5.16
N VAL A 21 33.03 4.36 5.89
CA VAL A 21 33.05 5.76 6.34
C VAL A 21 33.11 6.70 5.14
N TYR A 22 33.97 6.44 4.16
CA TYR A 22 34.05 7.23 2.94
C TYR A 22 32.72 7.22 2.17
N LYS A 23 32.09 6.05 2.03
CA LYS A 23 30.76 5.94 1.39
C LYS A 23 29.67 6.66 2.19
N SER A 24 29.71 6.61 3.52
CA SER A 24 28.77 7.34 4.38
C SER A 24 29.00 8.85 4.32
N LEU A 25 30.25 9.31 4.23
CA LEU A 25 30.55 10.73 4.12
C LEU A 25 30.13 11.27 2.76
N THR A 26 30.45 10.55 1.68
CA THR A 26 30.00 10.91 0.32
C THR A 26 28.48 10.84 0.17
N SER A 27 27.79 9.95 0.90
CA SER A 27 26.32 9.96 0.95
C SER A 27 25.76 11.18 1.67
N ARG A 28 26.41 11.68 2.74
CA ARG A 28 26.05 12.95 3.41
C ARG A 28 26.28 14.18 2.52
N LEU A 29 27.25 14.09 1.61
CA LEU A 29 27.54 15.11 0.60
C LEU A 29 26.67 14.99 -0.66
N ARG A 30 25.76 14.01 -0.74
CA ARG A 30 24.79 13.94 -1.85
C ARG A 30 23.89 15.16 -1.84
N ARG A 31 23.52 15.61 -3.04
CA ARG A 31 22.56 16.68 -3.26
C ARG A 31 21.28 16.38 -2.46
N GLN A 32 20.77 17.41 -1.79
CA GLN A 32 19.47 17.30 -1.14
C GLN A 32 18.40 17.04 -2.22
N PRO A 33 17.44 16.15 -1.95
CA PRO A 33 16.39 15.84 -2.91
C PRO A 33 15.51 17.08 -3.13
N THR A 34 14.87 17.15 -4.29
CA THR A 34 13.96 18.23 -4.65
C THR A 34 12.76 18.28 -3.67
N PRO A 35 12.14 19.45 -3.44
CA PRO A 35 10.97 19.54 -2.56
C PRO A 35 9.78 18.73 -3.11
N LEU A 36 8.79 18.42 -2.27
CA LEU A 36 7.60 17.63 -2.70
C LEU A 36 6.89 18.28 -3.88
N ASP A 37 6.65 19.59 -3.80
CA ASP A 37 5.92 20.39 -4.79
C ASP A 37 6.72 20.70 -6.06
N ALA A 38 7.95 20.20 -6.18
CA ALA A 38 8.75 20.40 -7.38
C ALA A 38 8.13 19.64 -8.57
N GLY A 39 8.07 20.31 -9.72
CA GLY A 39 7.70 19.67 -10.98
C GLY A 39 8.76 18.62 -11.37
N ARG A 40 8.38 17.35 -11.32
CA ARG A 40 9.19 16.22 -11.80
C ARG A 40 8.77 15.85 -13.22
N THR A 41 9.72 15.36 -14.01
CA THR A 41 9.47 14.89 -15.38
C THR A 41 8.52 13.70 -15.42
N LYS A 42 8.59 12.82 -14.40
CA LYS A 42 7.74 11.64 -14.23
C LYS A 42 7.36 11.51 -12.75
N VAL A 43 6.14 11.04 -12.51
CA VAL A 43 5.60 10.75 -11.17
C VAL A 43 4.88 9.40 -11.25
N PRO A 44 5.08 8.48 -10.30
CA PRO A 44 4.40 7.20 -10.31
C PRO A 44 2.90 7.41 -10.08
N SER A 45 2.06 6.73 -10.86
CA SER A 45 0.61 6.71 -10.66
C SER A 45 0.23 5.84 -9.45
N HIS A 46 1.05 4.81 -9.20
CA HIS A 46 0.89 3.86 -8.12
C HIS A 46 2.23 3.62 -7.41
N LEU A 47 2.30 3.98 -6.13
CA LEU A 47 3.45 3.77 -5.26
C LEU A 47 3.22 2.56 -4.36
N ALA A 48 4.21 1.68 -4.24
CA ALA A 48 4.28 0.66 -3.20
C ALA A 48 5.28 1.07 -2.10
N LEU A 49 4.93 0.83 -0.84
CA LEU A 49 5.78 1.03 0.33
C LEU A 49 5.93 -0.29 1.05
N SER A 50 7.12 -0.90 0.97
CA SER A 50 7.45 -2.14 1.69
C SER A 50 8.13 -1.78 3.01
N LEU A 51 7.40 -1.93 4.12
CA LEU A 51 7.90 -1.66 5.47
C LEU A 51 8.44 -2.95 6.08
N ILE A 52 9.70 -2.92 6.49
CA ILE A 52 10.37 -4.05 7.15
C ILE A 52 10.50 -3.74 8.64
N ALA A 53 9.86 -4.57 9.46
CA ALA A 53 9.92 -4.49 10.92
C ALA A 53 11.34 -4.74 11.44
N ASN A 54 11.65 -4.19 12.61
CA ASN A 54 12.88 -4.50 13.32
C ASN A 54 12.62 -5.61 14.33
N THR A 55 13.21 -6.79 14.13
CA THR A 55 13.03 -7.96 15.00
C THR A 55 13.67 -7.78 16.38
N ALA A 56 14.56 -6.80 16.55
CA ALA A 56 15.19 -6.51 17.85
C ALA A 56 14.32 -5.61 18.75
N VAL A 57 13.22 -5.07 18.22
CA VAL A 57 12.34 -4.13 18.92
C VAL A 57 10.96 -4.77 19.09
N GLU A 58 10.26 -4.39 20.16
CA GLU A 58 8.89 -4.84 20.45
C GLU A 58 7.93 -4.58 19.28
N GLU A 59 6.96 -5.48 19.11
CA GLU A 59 5.99 -5.44 18.02
C GLU A 59 5.13 -4.17 18.05
N GLU A 60 4.71 -3.70 19.23
CA GLU A 60 3.94 -2.46 19.39
C GLU A 60 4.71 -1.23 18.88
N SER A 61 6.02 -1.17 19.15
CA SER A 61 6.87 -0.11 18.61
C SER A 61 7.01 -0.22 17.09
N ASN A 62 7.06 -1.43 16.53
CA ASN A 62 7.05 -1.64 15.08
C ASN A 62 5.73 -1.18 14.46
N GLU A 63 4.61 -1.57 15.05
CA GLU A 63 3.27 -1.15 14.64
C GLU A 63 3.14 0.38 14.63
N LYS A 64 3.47 1.04 15.74
CA LYS A 64 3.39 2.50 15.86
C LYS A 64 4.25 3.22 14.81
N TYR A 65 5.46 2.73 14.58
CA TYR A 65 6.36 3.27 13.56
C TYR A 65 5.78 3.12 12.15
N MET A 66 5.25 1.93 11.83
CA MET A 66 4.64 1.65 10.54
C MET A 66 3.39 2.51 10.32
N LEU A 67 2.51 2.63 11.32
CA LEU A 67 1.32 3.48 11.26
C LEU A 67 1.67 4.94 10.99
N ASN A 68 2.62 5.51 11.72
CA ASN A 68 3.09 6.88 11.50
C ASN A 68 3.72 7.05 10.09
N SER A 69 4.37 6.00 9.58
CA SER A 69 4.96 6.02 8.25
C SER A 69 3.90 6.00 7.15
N VAL A 70 2.85 5.19 7.31
CA VAL A 70 1.71 5.14 6.38
C VAL A 70 0.99 6.49 6.33
N GLU A 71 0.75 7.10 7.49
CA GLU A 71 0.10 8.41 7.60
C GLU A 71 0.87 9.50 6.84
N LYS A 72 2.18 9.59 7.05
CA LYS A 72 3.03 10.57 6.36
C LYS A 72 3.17 10.30 4.87
N VAL A 73 3.37 9.04 4.46
CA VAL A 73 3.50 8.71 3.04
C VAL A 73 2.17 8.93 2.32
N ALA A 74 1.04 8.64 2.95
CA ALA A 74 -0.27 8.97 2.40
C ALA A 74 -0.44 10.47 2.17
N SER A 75 -0.05 11.32 3.12
CA SER A 75 -0.14 12.77 2.95
C SER A 75 0.82 13.29 1.87
N TRP A 76 2.06 12.77 1.80
CA TRP A 76 2.99 13.12 0.72
C TRP A 76 2.51 12.66 -0.66
N CYS A 77 1.89 11.48 -0.76
CA CYS A 77 1.25 11.01 -1.99
C CYS A 77 0.16 11.97 -2.47
N GLN A 78 -0.67 12.51 -1.56
CA GLN A 78 -1.69 13.50 -1.90
C GLN A 78 -1.07 14.79 -2.44
N VAL A 79 -0.02 15.30 -1.79
CA VAL A 79 0.70 16.52 -2.21
C VAL A 79 1.32 16.36 -3.60
N VAL A 80 1.95 15.22 -3.87
CA VAL A 80 2.60 14.94 -5.17
C VAL A 80 1.58 14.58 -6.27
N GLY A 81 0.35 14.22 -5.91
CA GLY A 81 -0.68 13.78 -6.85
C GLY A 81 -0.61 12.29 -7.23
N ILE A 82 0.01 11.46 -6.39
CA ILE A 82 0.02 9.99 -6.53
C ILE A 82 -1.37 9.46 -6.18
N ARG A 83 -1.97 8.67 -7.08
CA ARG A 83 -3.39 8.25 -6.96
C ARG A 83 -3.58 6.96 -6.17
N ARG A 84 -2.55 6.12 -6.08
CA ARG A 84 -2.62 4.83 -5.38
C ARG A 84 -1.38 4.61 -4.52
N LEU A 85 -1.60 4.11 -3.32
CA LEU A 85 -0.57 3.71 -2.37
C LEU A 85 -0.83 2.26 -1.95
N THR A 86 0.13 1.37 -2.14
CA THR A 86 0.08 0.01 -1.60
C THR A 86 1.12 -0.13 -0.50
N VAL A 87 0.69 -0.40 0.73
CA VAL A 87 1.59 -0.63 1.85
C VAL A 87 1.69 -2.12 2.12
N TYR A 88 2.91 -2.63 2.11
CA TYR A 88 3.23 -4.01 2.38
C TYR A 88 3.98 -4.16 3.70
N ASP A 89 3.50 -5.10 4.49
CA ASP A 89 4.15 -5.59 5.70
C ASP A 89 4.10 -7.13 5.69
N ARG A 90 5.25 -7.76 5.88
CA ARG A 90 5.38 -9.22 5.74
C ARG A 90 4.60 -9.95 6.81
N GLU A 91 4.70 -9.48 8.06
CA GLU A 91 4.11 -10.09 9.24
C GLU A 91 2.59 -9.86 9.30
N GLY A 92 2.09 -8.82 8.66
CA GLY A 92 0.66 -8.49 8.60
C GLY A 92 0.15 -7.71 9.82
N ILE A 93 1.05 -7.08 10.57
CA ILE A 93 0.80 -6.11 11.64
C ILE A 93 -0.19 -5.05 11.13
N LEU A 94 0.11 -4.41 10.00
CA LEU A 94 -0.74 -3.35 9.44
C LEU A 94 -2.12 -3.84 8.97
N ALA A 95 -2.23 -5.10 8.56
CA ALA A 95 -3.51 -5.68 8.16
C ALA A 95 -4.45 -5.81 9.38
N ASN A 96 -3.89 -6.15 10.55
CA ASN A 96 -4.63 -6.21 11.82
C ASN A 96 -5.05 -4.81 12.29
N SER A 97 -4.22 -3.80 12.03
CA SER A 97 -4.45 -2.40 12.45
C SER A 97 -5.18 -1.55 11.39
N SER A 98 -5.86 -2.18 10.42
CA SER A 98 -6.52 -1.49 9.30
C SER A 98 -7.57 -0.45 9.73
N LEU A 99 -8.29 -0.68 10.83
CA LEU A 99 -9.22 0.30 11.40
C LEU A 99 -8.51 1.54 11.93
N GLU A 100 -7.34 1.37 12.55
CA GLU A 100 -6.54 2.48 13.05
C GLU A 100 -5.92 3.28 11.90
N ILE A 101 -5.41 2.61 10.87
CA ILE A 101 -4.97 3.25 9.63
C ILE A 101 -6.12 4.11 9.08
N ARG A 102 -7.33 3.54 8.97
CA ARG A 102 -8.50 4.27 8.47
C ARG A 102 -8.79 5.53 9.30
N ARG A 103 -8.70 5.46 10.64
CA ARG A 103 -8.93 6.61 11.53
C ARG A 103 -7.86 7.69 11.40
N ARG A 104 -6.58 7.32 11.27
CA ARG A 104 -5.47 8.28 11.17
C ARG A 104 -5.44 9.01 9.84
N VAL A 105 -5.83 8.30 8.79
CA VAL A 105 -5.63 8.73 7.40
C VAL A 105 -6.87 9.46 6.84
N LEU A 106 -8.06 9.16 7.36
CA LEU A 106 -9.28 9.88 7.03
C LEU A 106 -9.52 10.96 8.09
N PRO A 107 -9.66 12.25 7.72
CA PRO A 107 -10.11 13.24 8.68
C PRO A 107 -11.47 12.81 9.22
N SER A 108 -11.60 12.74 10.55
CA SER A 108 -12.86 12.56 11.23
C SER A 108 -13.85 13.60 10.69
N GLN A 109 -14.89 13.15 9.99
CA GLN A 109 -16.06 13.99 9.83
C GLN A 109 -16.65 14.16 11.23
N GLY A 110 -16.30 15.27 11.87
CA GLY A 110 -16.88 15.81 13.09
C GLY A 110 -17.22 14.78 14.18
N GLU A 111 -16.35 14.66 15.17
CA GLU A 111 -16.78 14.45 16.56
C GLU A 111 -17.48 15.71 17.11
N ASP A 112 -18.36 16.31 16.30
CA ASP A 112 -19.27 17.42 16.61
C ASP A 112 -20.69 16.98 16.23
N ALA A 113 -21.10 15.83 16.77
CA ALA A 113 -22.50 15.52 16.99
C ALA A 113 -22.56 14.98 18.41
N GLU A 114 -23.00 15.85 19.30
CA GLU A 114 -23.22 15.58 20.71
C GLU A 114 -23.90 14.23 20.94
N ASP A 115 -23.48 13.61 22.04
CA ASP A 115 -24.26 12.78 22.94
C ASP A 115 -25.77 12.73 22.61
N SER A 116 -26.16 11.79 21.74
CA SER A 116 -27.54 11.35 21.59
C SER A 116 -27.51 9.90 21.12
N PRO A 117 -28.01 8.95 21.91
CA PRO A 117 -28.18 7.58 21.45
C PRO A 117 -29.35 7.58 20.46
N VAL A 118 -29.05 7.86 19.18
CA VAL A 118 -30.01 7.55 18.12
C VAL A 118 -29.87 6.06 17.87
N GLU A 119 -30.56 5.28 18.70
CA GLU A 119 -31.18 4.05 18.23
C GLU A 119 -31.80 4.36 16.87
N CYS A 120 -31.24 3.79 15.81
CA CYS A 120 -31.98 3.61 14.58
C CYS A 120 -33.13 2.66 14.92
N ASP A 121 -34.23 3.24 15.40
CA ASP A 121 -35.48 2.57 15.67
C ASP A 121 -36.11 2.22 14.31
N MET A 122 -35.51 1.22 13.66
CA MET A 122 -36.05 0.61 12.46
C MET A 122 -37.28 -0.15 12.93
N ARG A 123 -38.45 0.51 12.90
CA ARG A 123 -39.73 -0.17 13.03
C ARG A 123 -39.88 -1.14 11.86
N TYR A 124 -39.40 -2.35 12.07
CA TYR A 124 -39.80 -3.48 11.26
C TYR A 124 -41.32 -3.59 11.36
N PRO A 125 -42.04 -3.73 10.23
CA PRO A 125 -43.44 -4.11 10.31
C PRO A 125 -43.51 -5.41 11.11
N LEU A 126 -44.46 -5.50 12.05
CA LEU A 126 -44.67 -6.71 12.85
C LEU A 126 -44.87 -7.88 11.89
N THR A 127 -43.83 -8.70 11.74
CA THR A 127 -43.93 -9.96 11.02
C THR A 127 -44.88 -10.86 11.79
N PRO A 128 -45.85 -11.53 11.13
CA PRO A 128 -46.68 -12.50 11.80
C PRO A 128 -45.81 -13.62 12.41
N PRO A 129 -46.24 -14.24 13.52
CA PRO A 129 -45.48 -15.31 14.17
C PRO A 129 -45.26 -16.47 13.20
N PRO A 130 -44.13 -17.21 13.34
CA PRO A 130 -43.82 -18.32 12.46
C PRO A 130 -44.88 -19.41 12.60
N SER A 131 -45.50 -19.79 11.48
CA SER A 131 -46.27 -21.03 11.38
C SER A 131 -45.31 -22.21 11.36
N ASP A 132 -45.58 -23.15 12.25
CA ASP A 132 -44.91 -24.43 12.37
C ASP A 132 -45.36 -25.34 11.22
N ASP A 133 -44.76 -25.16 10.04
CA ASP A 133 -44.99 -26.04 8.90
C ASP A 133 -43.65 -26.43 8.25
N ALA A 134 -43.25 -27.65 8.61
CA ALA A 134 -42.67 -28.68 7.74
C ALA A 134 -41.34 -28.42 7.00
N ASP A 135 -40.36 -29.23 7.42
CA ASP A 135 -39.32 -29.86 6.60
C ASP A 135 -39.55 -29.85 5.09
N SER A 136 -38.68 -29.12 4.37
CA SER A 136 -37.95 -29.61 3.18
C SER A 136 -37.24 -28.45 2.49
N ARG A 137 -36.17 -27.93 3.11
CA ARG A 137 -35.14 -27.24 2.31
C ARG A 137 -34.34 -28.30 1.57
N PRO A 138 -34.31 -28.32 0.23
CA PRO A 138 -33.37 -29.17 -0.46
C PRO A 138 -31.95 -28.67 -0.12
N LEU A 139 -31.13 -29.57 0.42
CA LEU A 139 -29.68 -29.44 0.52
C LEU A 139 -29.07 -29.49 -0.89
N SER A 140 -29.40 -28.50 -1.73
CA SER A 140 -28.73 -28.31 -3.01
C SER A 140 -27.53 -27.37 -2.77
N PRO A 141 -26.29 -27.80 -3.03
CA PRO A 141 -25.14 -26.91 -2.92
C PRO A 141 -25.20 -25.91 -4.06
N HIS A 142 -25.83 -24.77 -3.84
CA HIS A 142 -25.67 -23.63 -4.74
C HIS A 142 -24.24 -23.14 -4.53
N ALA A 143 -23.36 -23.56 -5.43
CA ALA A 143 -21.98 -23.10 -5.52
C ALA A 143 -22.01 -21.60 -5.85
N ASN A 144 -22.08 -20.76 -4.81
CA ASN A 144 -21.68 -19.38 -4.95
C ASN A 144 -20.25 -19.39 -5.52
N PRO A 145 -19.95 -18.59 -6.56
CA PRO A 145 -18.59 -18.54 -7.11
C PRO A 145 -17.64 -18.23 -5.96
N VAL A 146 -16.76 -19.19 -5.67
CA VAL A 146 -15.81 -19.08 -4.55
C VAL A 146 -14.78 -18.03 -4.96
N VAL A 147 -15.04 -16.77 -4.65
CA VAL A 147 -14.08 -15.68 -4.87
C VAL A 147 -12.86 -15.96 -3.99
N PRO A 148 -11.65 -16.02 -4.55
CA PRO A 148 -10.46 -16.31 -3.76
C PRO A 148 -10.21 -15.18 -2.76
N LYS A 149 -9.87 -15.55 -1.53
CA LYS A 149 -9.56 -14.59 -0.45
C LYS A 149 -8.16 -14.02 -0.67
N LEU A 150 -8.07 -12.87 -1.36
CA LEU A 150 -6.80 -12.21 -1.67
C LEU A 150 -6.18 -11.47 -0.47
N SER A 151 -6.89 -11.36 0.65
CA SER A 151 -6.39 -10.76 1.90
C SER A 151 -5.82 -9.34 1.73
N VAL A 152 -6.44 -8.54 0.86
CA VAL A 152 -6.10 -7.14 0.62
C VAL A 152 -7.14 -6.26 1.30
N THR A 153 -6.71 -5.28 2.07
CA THR A 153 -7.62 -4.28 2.66
C THR A 153 -7.52 -2.99 1.88
N THR A 154 -8.62 -2.55 1.26
CA THR A 154 -8.66 -1.33 0.44
C THR A 154 -9.38 -0.21 1.18
N ILE A 155 -8.70 0.93 1.34
CA ILE A 155 -9.21 2.15 1.96
C ILE A 155 -9.23 3.24 0.89
N ARG A 156 -10.42 3.78 0.59
CA ARG A 156 -10.57 4.89 -0.36
C ARG A 156 -10.71 6.20 0.40
N PHE A 157 -9.95 7.20 0.01
CA PHE A 157 -10.06 8.53 0.59
C PHE A 157 -11.28 9.23 -0.01
N PRO A 158 -12.00 10.06 0.75
CA PRO A 158 -13.02 10.92 0.20
C PRO A 158 -12.33 11.95 -0.70
N SER A 159 -12.80 12.08 -1.94
CA SER A 159 -12.42 13.22 -2.77
C SER A 159 -12.96 14.50 -2.09
N PRO A 160 -12.20 15.61 -2.04
CA PRO A 160 -12.72 16.88 -1.57
C PRO A 160 -13.77 17.39 -2.56
N SER A 161 -14.99 16.88 -2.48
CA SER A 161 -16.10 17.43 -3.25
C SER A 161 -16.22 18.91 -2.92
N SER A 162 -16.12 19.75 -3.95
CA SER A 162 -16.41 21.18 -3.85
C SER A 162 -17.74 21.35 -3.12
N LYS A 163 -17.75 22.19 -2.08
CA LYS A 163 -18.93 22.45 -1.26
C LYS A 163 -20.08 22.89 -2.17
N SER A 164 -20.95 21.95 -2.56
CA SER A 164 -22.22 22.27 -3.19
C SER A 164 -23.03 23.08 -2.19
N LYS A 165 -23.10 24.39 -2.42
CA LYS A 165 -24.01 25.30 -1.73
C LYS A 165 -25.41 24.70 -1.80
N ARG A 166 -25.88 24.12 -0.69
CA ARG A 166 -27.30 23.86 -0.45
C ARG A 166 -28.04 25.20 -0.52
N ARG A 167 -28.52 25.57 -1.71
CA ARG A 167 -29.56 26.58 -1.85
C ARG A 167 -30.90 25.88 -1.60
N PRO A 168 -31.76 26.39 -0.70
CA PRO A 168 -33.08 25.84 -0.52
C PRO A 168 -33.89 26.07 -1.80
N SER A 169 -34.51 25.00 -2.28
CA SER A 169 -35.40 25.00 -3.44
C SER A 169 -36.66 25.82 -3.14
N VAL A 170 -36.79 26.97 -3.80
CA VAL A 170 -38.09 27.61 -4.01
C VAL A 170 -38.44 27.41 -5.47
N SER A 171 -39.58 26.75 -5.68
CA SER A 171 -40.14 26.48 -7.00
C SER A 171 -40.40 27.78 -7.76
N ARG A 172 -40.03 27.78 -9.05
CA ARG A 172 -40.80 28.49 -10.09
C ARG A 172 -40.43 27.95 -11.46
N SER A 173 -41.47 27.51 -12.15
CA SER A 173 -41.47 27.09 -13.54
C SER A 173 -41.10 28.26 -14.45
N ALA A 174 -40.06 28.11 -15.25
CA ALA A 174 -39.84 28.94 -16.43
C ALA A 174 -39.00 28.18 -17.47
N LEU A 175 -39.63 27.90 -18.61
CA LEU A 175 -39.01 27.46 -19.85
C LEU A 175 -38.03 28.53 -20.36
N LYS A 176 -36.73 28.23 -20.51
CA LYS A 176 -35.96 28.68 -21.69
C LYS A 176 -34.55 28.07 -21.81
N ARG A 177 -34.34 27.45 -22.99
CA ARG A 177 -33.20 27.62 -23.90
C ARG A 177 -31.84 27.04 -23.47
N ARG A 178 -31.61 25.83 -24.00
CA ARG A 178 -30.34 25.21 -24.43
C ARG A 178 -29.27 26.26 -24.79
N ARG A 179 -28.23 26.36 -23.97
CA ARG A 179 -26.90 26.82 -24.37
C ARG A 179 -25.93 25.71 -23.99
N ALA A 180 -25.21 25.21 -24.99
CA ALA A 180 -24.17 24.21 -24.83
C ALA A 180 -23.13 24.75 -23.84
N ALA A 181 -22.98 24.07 -22.71
CA ALA A 181 -21.85 24.27 -21.83
C ALA A 181 -20.62 23.75 -22.55
N ARG A 182 -19.67 24.67 -22.75
CA ARG A 182 -18.32 24.49 -23.22
C ARG A 182 -17.63 23.43 -22.33
N ASN A 183 -16.94 22.46 -22.94
CA ASN A 183 -16.09 21.50 -22.24
C ASN A 183 -15.03 22.27 -21.42
N ASP A 184 -15.28 22.49 -20.14
CA ASP A 184 -14.22 22.63 -19.15
C ASP A 184 -13.89 21.21 -18.69
N GLU A 185 -12.71 20.71 -19.09
CA GLU A 185 -12.06 19.58 -18.43
C GLU A 185 -11.78 19.98 -16.98
N HIS A 186 -12.78 19.85 -16.11
CA HIS A 186 -12.53 19.81 -14.68
C HIS A 186 -11.70 18.54 -14.42
N THR A 187 -10.44 18.74 -14.04
CA THR A 187 -9.59 17.73 -13.40
C THR A 187 -10.30 17.26 -12.14
N GLU A 188 -11.21 16.30 -12.27
CA GLU A 188 -11.81 15.59 -11.15
C GLU A 188 -10.66 14.94 -10.38
N GLU A 189 -10.31 15.50 -9.24
CA GLU A 189 -9.26 14.99 -8.36
C GLU A 189 -9.66 13.59 -7.89
N SER A 190 -9.14 12.59 -8.59
CA SER A 190 -9.40 11.19 -8.26
C SER A 190 -8.87 10.90 -6.86
N PRO A 191 -9.70 10.37 -5.94
CA PRO A 191 -9.28 10.14 -4.56
C PRO A 191 -8.12 9.16 -4.48
N LEU A 192 -7.20 9.43 -3.54
CA LEU A 192 -6.14 8.49 -3.19
C LEU A 192 -6.79 7.15 -2.77
N THR A 193 -6.24 6.04 -3.26
CA THR A 193 -6.63 4.69 -2.83
C THR A 193 -5.45 4.03 -2.12
N LEU A 194 -5.67 3.58 -0.89
CA LEU A 194 -4.68 2.87 -0.07
C LEU A 194 -5.01 1.37 -0.04
N HIS A 195 -4.08 0.53 -0.44
CA HIS A 195 -4.14 -0.93 -0.28
C HIS A 195 -3.19 -1.35 0.82
N VAL A 196 -3.68 -2.11 1.81
CA VAL A 196 -2.86 -2.74 2.84
C VAL A 196 -2.76 -4.22 2.50
N VAL A 197 -1.53 -4.68 2.28
CA VAL A 197 -1.22 -6.04 1.82
C VAL A 197 -0.19 -6.69 2.73
N SER A 198 -0.25 -8.02 2.81
CA SER A 198 0.69 -8.81 3.61
C SER A 198 1.21 -10.01 2.83
N TYR A 199 2.05 -10.84 3.45
CA TYR A 199 2.50 -12.09 2.84
C TYR A 199 1.34 -12.98 2.34
N LYS A 200 0.17 -12.94 3.02
CA LYS A 200 -1.02 -13.70 2.62
C LYS A 200 -1.58 -13.27 1.27
N SER A 201 -1.34 -12.02 0.85
CA SER A 201 -1.78 -11.45 -0.43
C SER A 201 -0.87 -11.83 -1.61
N GLY A 202 0.27 -12.48 -1.36
CA GLY A 202 1.23 -12.86 -2.39
C GLY A 202 1.03 -14.29 -2.89
N LYS A 203 2.04 -15.14 -2.68
CA LYS A 203 2.02 -16.54 -3.14
C LYS A 203 0.77 -17.32 -2.70
N PRO A 204 0.29 -17.21 -1.45
CA PRO A 204 -0.92 -17.90 -1.03
C PRO A 204 -2.17 -17.46 -1.79
N ALA A 205 -2.30 -16.16 -2.12
CA ALA A 205 -3.42 -15.65 -2.90
C ALA A 205 -3.41 -16.16 -4.34
N ILE A 206 -2.23 -16.27 -4.97
CA ILE A 206 -2.07 -16.86 -6.30
C ILE A 206 -2.47 -18.35 -6.27
N ALA A 207 -2.00 -19.10 -5.27
CA ALA A 207 -2.35 -20.52 -5.11
C ALA A 207 -3.85 -20.72 -4.87
N ALA A 208 -4.47 -19.86 -4.05
CA ALA A 208 -5.92 -19.84 -3.84
C ALA A 208 -6.66 -19.56 -5.16
N THR A 209 -6.21 -18.57 -5.92
CA THR A 209 -6.80 -18.20 -7.22
C THR A 209 -6.70 -19.36 -8.22
N ALA A 210 -5.55 -20.00 -8.33
CA ALA A 210 -5.37 -21.19 -9.17
C ALA A 210 -6.30 -22.34 -8.76
N THR A 211 -6.49 -22.55 -7.46
CA THR A 211 -7.42 -23.56 -6.93
C THR A 211 -8.87 -23.22 -7.27
N THR A 212 -9.26 -21.93 -7.19
CA THR A 212 -10.60 -21.49 -7.56
C THR A 212 -10.87 -21.65 -9.04
N LEU A 213 -9.90 -21.31 -9.90
CA LEU A 213 -10.01 -21.51 -11.35
C LEU A 213 -10.12 -22.99 -11.71
N LEU A 214 -9.32 -23.85 -11.09
CA LEU A 214 -9.42 -25.30 -11.29
C LEU A 214 -10.79 -25.86 -10.88
N ARG A 215 -11.34 -25.38 -9.76
CA ARG A 215 -12.68 -25.81 -9.31
C ARG A 215 -13.76 -25.32 -10.26
N ASP A 216 -13.69 -24.08 -10.74
CA ASP A 216 -14.62 -23.54 -11.73
C ASP A 216 -14.61 -24.39 -13.01
N GLN A 217 -13.41 -24.71 -13.51
CA GLN A 217 -13.22 -25.57 -14.68
C GLN A 217 -13.80 -26.98 -14.49
N ARG A 218 -13.67 -27.56 -13.29
CA ARG A 218 -14.27 -28.87 -12.98
C ARG A 218 -15.80 -28.86 -12.93
N HIS A 219 -16.40 -27.72 -12.59
CA HIS A 219 -17.85 -27.56 -12.55
C HIS A 219 -18.45 -27.15 -13.90
N ARG A 220 -17.63 -26.61 -14.82
CA ARG A 220 -18.04 -26.38 -16.22
C ARG A 220 -18.19 -27.72 -16.94
N ASN A 221 -19.28 -27.86 -17.70
CA ASN A 221 -19.53 -29.05 -18.53
C ASN A 221 -18.41 -29.22 -19.58
N LEU A 222 -17.96 -30.47 -19.78
CA LEU A 222 -16.94 -30.89 -20.77
C LEU A 222 -17.19 -30.42 -22.21
N SER A 223 -18.42 -30.00 -22.54
CA SER A 223 -18.79 -29.50 -23.87
C SER A 223 -18.30 -28.07 -24.16
N THR A 224 -17.77 -27.36 -23.16
CA THR A 224 -17.17 -26.00 -23.32
C THR A 224 -15.69 -26.03 -22.92
N TYR A 225 -14.95 -27.03 -23.42
CA TYR A 225 -13.50 -27.10 -23.24
C TYR A 225 -12.82 -26.02 -24.10
N ASP A 226 -12.30 -24.99 -23.44
CA ASP A 226 -11.46 -23.98 -24.07
C ASP A 226 -9.99 -24.34 -23.81
N PRO A 227 -9.20 -24.71 -24.84
CA PRO A 227 -7.81 -25.12 -24.70
C PRO A 227 -6.91 -24.00 -24.16
N ASP A 228 -7.33 -22.74 -24.29
CA ASP A 228 -6.58 -21.57 -23.84
C ASP A 228 -6.94 -21.15 -22.39
N SER A 229 -7.85 -21.88 -21.75
CA SER A 229 -8.26 -21.63 -20.37
C SER A 229 -7.52 -22.53 -19.36
N PRO A 230 -7.02 -21.99 -18.23
CA PRO A 230 -7.09 -20.58 -17.81
C PRO A 230 -6.07 -19.67 -18.52
N SER A 231 -6.54 -18.49 -18.93
CA SER A 231 -5.70 -17.47 -19.56
C SER A 231 -5.02 -16.56 -18.53
N ILE A 232 -3.96 -15.84 -18.95
CA ILE A 232 -3.32 -14.82 -18.11
C ILE A 232 -4.31 -13.69 -17.78
N GLN A 233 -5.24 -13.41 -18.68
CA GLN A 233 -6.30 -12.41 -18.51
C GLN A 233 -7.25 -12.79 -17.38
N ASP A 234 -7.59 -14.07 -17.24
CA ASP A 234 -8.44 -14.54 -16.14
C ASP A 234 -7.76 -14.34 -14.79
N LEU A 235 -6.46 -14.64 -14.70
CA LEU A 235 -5.67 -14.36 -13.51
C LEU A 235 -5.57 -12.86 -13.22
N ASN A 236 -5.37 -12.02 -14.24
CA ASN A 236 -5.36 -10.56 -14.09
C ASN A 236 -6.69 -10.01 -13.59
N ALA A 237 -7.79 -10.50 -14.14
CA ALA A 237 -9.13 -10.10 -13.74
C ALA A 237 -9.39 -10.36 -12.26
N ILE A 238 -8.84 -11.44 -11.72
CA ILE A 238 -8.99 -11.79 -10.30
C ILE A 238 -7.98 -11.05 -9.41
N LEU A 239 -6.70 -11.10 -9.74
CA LEU A 239 -5.60 -10.62 -8.87
C LEU A 239 -5.39 -9.09 -8.90
N GLU A 240 -5.72 -8.42 -10.01
CA GLU A 240 -5.51 -6.98 -10.17
C GLU A 240 -6.82 -6.17 -10.20
N VAL A 241 -7.82 -6.65 -10.95
CA VAL A 241 -9.09 -5.92 -11.19
C VAL A 241 -10.19 -6.30 -10.20
N GLY A 242 -10.13 -7.49 -9.63
CA GLY A 242 -11.16 -8.04 -8.77
C GLY A 242 -11.39 -7.22 -7.50
N GLU A 243 -12.50 -7.48 -6.80
CA GLU A 243 -12.93 -6.75 -5.60
C GLU A 243 -11.85 -6.65 -4.51
N HIS A 244 -10.96 -7.64 -4.43
CA HIS A 244 -9.87 -7.72 -3.48
C HIS A 244 -8.48 -7.72 -4.14
N GLY A 245 -8.40 -7.36 -5.43
CA GLY A 245 -7.15 -7.21 -6.15
C GLY A 245 -6.55 -5.81 -6.01
N PHE A 246 -5.34 -5.63 -6.54
CA PHE A 246 -4.74 -4.31 -6.69
C PHE A 246 -3.80 -4.28 -7.91
N PRO A 247 -3.66 -3.13 -8.59
CA PRO A 247 -2.87 -3.04 -9.83
C PRO A 247 -1.36 -3.09 -9.56
N SER A 248 -0.55 -3.27 -10.60
CA SER A 248 0.91 -3.20 -10.48
C SER A 248 1.39 -1.80 -10.05
N PRO A 249 2.32 -1.67 -9.10
CA PRO A 249 2.95 -0.40 -8.75
C PRO A 249 4.04 -0.01 -9.77
N ASP A 250 4.20 1.30 -9.98
CA ASP A 250 5.21 1.86 -10.86
C ASP A 250 6.55 2.00 -10.11
N LEU A 251 6.49 2.40 -8.84
CA LEU A 251 7.63 2.57 -7.94
C LEU A 251 7.36 1.86 -6.62
N MET A 252 8.35 1.14 -6.10
CA MET A 252 8.35 0.56 -4.76
C MET A 252 9.49 1.14 -3.92
N ILE A 253 9.16 1.65 -2.74
CA ILE A 253 10.14 2.08 -1.73
C ILE A 253 10.27 0.96 -0.70
N VAL A 254 11.45 0.37 -0.58
CA VAL A 254 11.78 -0.63 0.45
C VAL A 254 12.43 0.08 1.62
N HIS A 255 11.70 0.17 2.73
CA HIS A 255 12.11 0.90 3.92
C HIS A 255 12.26 -0.03 5.12
N ARG A 256 13.39 0.08 5.82
CA ARG A 256 13.72 -0.71 7.02
C ARG A 256 13.63 0.16 8.25
N LYS A 257 12.84 -0.25 9.24
CA LYS A 257 12.78 0.48 10.51
C LYS A 257 14.17 0.48 11.19
N PRO A 258 14.72 1.65 11.56
CA PRO A 258 15.97 1.73 12.30
C PRO A 258 15.80 1.28 13.77
N PRO A 259 16.88 0.89 14.46
CA PRO A 259 18.23 0.71 13.95
C PRO A 259 18.34 -0.57 13.10
N ALA A 260 18.70 -0.42 11.82
CA ALA A 260 19.06 -1.54 10.97
C ALA A 260 20.54 -1.89 11.21
N GLY A 261 20.86 -3.19 11.26
CA GLY A 261 22.22 -3.65 11.49
C GLY A 261 23.25 -3.05 10.53
N GLN A 262 24.51 -2.99 10.97
CA GLN A 262 25.61 -2.35 10.25
C GLN A 262 25.93 -3.02 8.89
N LEU A 263 25.51 -4.27 8.71
CA LEU A 263 25.67 -5.04 7.48
C LEU A 263 24.48 -4.81 6.56
N ARG A 264 24.77 -4.40 5.33
CA ARG A 264 23.79 -4.35 4.24
C ARG A 264 23.31 -5.77 3.96
N SER A 265 22.17 -6.17 4.53
CA SER A 265 21.47 -7.34 4.02
C SER A 265 20.98 -7.03 2.59
N PRO A 266 21.07 -7.99 1.65
CA PRO A 266 20.50 -7.86 0.33
C PRO A 266 19.05 -7.34 0.39
N VAL A 267 18.63 -6.59 -0.63
CA VAL A 267 17.24 -6.14 -0.71
C VAL A 267 16.38 -7.36 -0.97
N GLU A 268 15.56 -7.70 0.01
CA GLU A 268 14.59 -8.79 -0.07
C GLU A 268 13.20 -8.19 -0.02
N LEU A 269 12.31 -8.71 -0.85
CA LEU A 269 10.95 -8.19 -0.97
C LEU A 269 9.97 -8.87 -0.02
N GLY A 270 10.45 -9.75 0.86
CA GLY A 270 9.65 -10.39 1.91
C GLY A 270 8.52 -11.31 1.43
N GLY A 271 8.33 -11.48 0.12
CA GLY A 271 7.16 -12.12 -0.46
C GLY A 271 6.03 -11.14 -0.82
N PHE A 272 6.37 -9.88 -1.12
CA PHE A 272 5.47 -8.94 -1.80
C PHE A 272 4.77 -9.62 -2.98
N PRO A 273 3.48 -9.34 -3.25
CA PRO A 273 2.71 -10.04 -4.27
C PRO A 273 3.39 -10.06 -5.64
N PRO A 274 3.92 -11.22 -6.09
CA PRO A 274 4.84 -11.27 -7.22
C PRO A 274 4.13 -11.05 -8.56
N TRP A 275 2.83 -11.30 -8.64
CA TRP A 275 2.05 -11.07 -9.85
C TRP A 275 1.98 -9.59 -10.22
N GLN A 276 1.86 -8.72 -9.21
CA GLN A 276 1.75 -7.27 -9.36
C GLN A 276 3.12 -6.61 -9.63
N MET A 277 4.24 -7.33 -9.50
CA MET A 277 5.60 -6.78 -9.59
C MET A 277 6.21 -6.77 -11.00
N ARG A 278 5.41 -6.63 -12.06
CA ARG A 278 5.90 -6.85 -13.43
C ARG A 278 7.01 -5.90 -13.86
N LEU A 279 6.78 -4.59 -13.74
CA LEU A 279 7.65 -3.53 -14.25
C LEU A 279 7.80 -2.43 -13.19
N THR A 280 7.88 -2.84 -11.94
CA THR A 280 7.99 -1.95 -10.78
C THR A 280 9.44 -1.57 -10.56
N GLU A 281 9.74 -0.27 -10.57
CA GLU A 281 11.05 0.22 -10.14
C GLU A 281 11.21 0.09 -8.64
N ILE A 282 12.40 -0.29 -8.17
CA ILE A 282 12.64 -0.58 -6.76
C ILE A 282 13.69 0.40 -6.22
N PHE A 283 13.24 1.27 -5.34
CA PHE A 283 14.11 2.15 -4.57
C PHE A 283 14.38 1.55 -3.18
N CYS A 284 15.64 1.48 -2.80
CA CYS A 284 16.07 1.13 -1.45
C CYS A 284 17.18 2.08 -1.05
N ASP A 285 17.07 2.76 0.11
CA ASP A 285 18.13 3.65 0.56
C ASP A 285 19.42 2.86 0.82
N PRO A 286 20.51 3.10 0.07
CA PRO A 286 21.75 2.36 0.24
C PRO A 286 22.51 2.77 1.52
N TYR A 287 22.14 3.89 2.15
CA TYR A 287 22.84 4.45 3.31
C TYR A 287 21.84 4.86 4.39
N PRO A 288 21.21 3.90 5.11
CA PRO A 288 20.51 4.26 6.34
C PRO A 288 21.50 5.04 7.21
N LYS A 289 21.09 6.21 7.71
CA LYS A 289 21.95 7.05 8.55
C LYS A 289 22.45 6.18 9.68
N ALA A 290 23.73 5.79 9.62
CA ALA A 290 24.36 5.07 10.70
C ALA A 290 24.30 6.01 11.91
N THR A 291 23.43 5.69 12.86
CA THR A 291 23.54 6.22 14.21
C THR A 291 24.95 5.90 14.63
N SER A 292 25.72 6.96 14.87
CA SER A 292 27.15 6.83 15.00
C SER A 292 27.52 5.80 16.07
N TRP A 293 28.45 4.91 15.76
CA TRP A 293 29.11 4.01 16.71
C TRP A 293 29.78 4.71 17.90
N TRP A 294 30.06 6.03 17.82
CA TRP A 294 30.51 6.84 18.98
C TRP A 294 29.37 7.46 19.79
N ALA A 295 28.12 7.35 19.36
CA ALA A 295 26.94 7.81 20.11
C ALA A 295 26.38 6.71 21.02
N VAL A 296 27.25 5.98 21.72
CA VAL A 296 26.86 4.98 22.74
C VAL A 296 26.32 5.64 24.01
N SER A 297 26.28 6.98 24.10
CA SER A 297 25.88 7.68 25.33
C SER A 297 25.09 8.97 25.13
N SER A 298 24.49 9.22 23.97
CA SER A 298 23.58 10.36 23.82
C SER A 298 22.35 9.92 23.04
N SER A 299 21.25 9.68 23.77
CA SER A 299 19.85 9.72 23.31
C SER A 299 19.70 9.89 21.78
N ALA A 300 19.97 8.82 21.03
CA ALA A 300 19.77 8.84 19.59
C ALA A 300 18.26 8.94 19.40
N VAL A 301 17.78 10.09 18.93
CA VAL A 301 16.37 10.34 18.67
C VAL A 301 15.87 9.23 17.74
N GLU A 302 15.11 8.28 18.29
CA GLU A 302 14.46 7.25 17.49
C GLU A 302 13.53 7.96 16.51
N SER A 303 13.81 7.83 15.22
CA SER A 303 12.91 8.32 14.19
C SER A 303 11.56 7.63 14.38
N SER A 304 10.49 8.41 14.49
CA SER A 304 9.14 7.89 14.73
C SER A 304 8.44 7.37 13.46
N SER A 305 9.04 7.59 12.28
CA SER A 305 8.54 7.18 10.97
C SER A 305 9.63 7.27 9.89
N ILE A 306 9.31 6.81 8.68
CA ILE A 306 10.06 7.13 7.45
C ILE A 306 10.28 8.65 7.29
N GLU A 307 11.44 9.04 6.74
CA GLU A 307 11.81 10.43 6.50
C GLU A 307 11.32 10.92 5.13
N GLU A 308 10.86 12.18 5.06
CA GLU A 308 10.44 12.81 3.80
C GLU A 308 11.59 12.88 2.79
N ALA A 309 12.83 13.06 3.27
CA ALA A 309 14.01 13.11 2.41
C ALA A 309 14.25 11.78 1.66
N GLU A 310 13.91 10.64 2.27
CA GLU A 310 14.00 9.32 1.62
C GLU A 310 12.95 9.21 0.51
N PHE A 311 11.71 9.60 0.81
CA PHE A 311 10.60 9.61 -0.15
C PHE A 311 10.90 10.52 -1.37
N ARG A 312 11.36 11.75 -1.13
CA ARG A 312 11.68 12.69 -2.21
C ARG A 312 12.84 12.18 -3.08
N ARG A 313 13.84 11.55 -2.47
CA ARG A 313 14.96 10.95 -3.21
C ARG A 313 14.50 9.80 -4.11
N ALA A 314 13.57 8.97 -3.63
CA ALA A 314 12.98 7.89 -4.43
C ALA A 314 12.25 8.45 -5.66
N LEU A 315 11.51 9.54 -5.49
CA LEU A 315 10.81 10.21 -6.60
C LEU A 315 11.77 10.85 -7.60
N ASP A 316 12.85 11.46 -7.14
CA ASP A 316 13.86 12.06 -8.02
C ASP A 316 14.57 10.98 -8.84
N GLU A 317 14.96 9.86 -8.22
CA GLU A 317 15.59 8.74 -8.92
C GLU A 317 14.63 8.06 -9.91
N PHE A 318 13.35 7.95 -9.56
CA PHE A 318 12.31 7.47 -10.47
C PHE A 318 12.08 8.42 -11.67
N ALA A 319 12.14 9.73 -11.45
CA ALA A 319 11.98 10.72 -12.51
C ALA A 319 13.12 10.62 -13.55
N ASP A 320 14.34 10.35 -13.07
CA ASP A 320 15.53 10.17 -13.89
C ASP A 320 15.62 8.77 -14.54
N ALA A 321 14.89 7.78 -14.03
CA ALA A 321 14.95 6.40 -14.51
C ALA A 321 14.46 6.25 -15.97
N GLU A 322 15.15 5.42 -16.74
CA GLU A 322 14.77 5.06 -18.11
C GLU A 322 13.94 3.76 -18.12
N MET A 323 12.67 3.87 -18.50
CA MET A 323 11.75 2.73 -18.55
C MET A 323 11.88 2.00 -19.89
N ARG A 324 12.60 0.87 -19.90
CA ARG A 324 12.85 0.11 -21.14
C ARG A 324 11.73 -0.86 -21.51
N LEU A 325 10.89 -1.26 -20.55
CA LEU A 325 9.69 -2.09 -20.76
C LEU A 325 9.90 -3.29 -21.72
N GLY A 326 11.09 -3.91 -21.68
CA GLY A 326 11.44 -5.05 -22.52
C GLY A 326 11.79 -4.75 -23.98
N LYS A 327 12.01 -3.48 -24.33
CA LYS A 327 12.60 -3.07 -25.63
C LYS A 327 14.12 -2.98 -25.56
#